data_AF-A0A3E4QEA5-F1
#
_entry.id   AF-A0A3E4QEA5-F1
#
_cell.length_a   1.000
_cell.length_b   1.000
_cell.length_c   1.000
_cell.angle_alpha   90.00
_cell.angle_beta   90.00
_cell.angle_gamma   90.00
#
_symmetry.space_group_name_H-M   'P 1'
#
loop_
_entity.id
_entity.type
_entity.pdbx_description
1 polymer ?
#
loop_
_entity_poly.entity_id
_entity_poly.type
_entity_poly.pdbx_seq_one_letter_code
_entity_poly.pdbx_strand_id
1 'polypeptide(L)'
;MKQLKSILAATTLLFMPVGAMAQKHIQEAFDNFLNKHDVLKNEYRAEQDKNKTKKDFLKIYTFTLKAADKKDLEAIKKAFNKDADMAYQVTTLKKGTTLASYALRGPEDTKAFVGEKYDNTMMQNFTDPNDSTRRYSYAMEWTDKEEGTTIGQIISCYSLKPNYRKTNYRLSFNDFERMGAKYIDVNKDVRKRYNADKIGNYFSKTERSNTYYEINGVHKLASELSSTEWLSNFNAMRDLVYRIPNGIQTSYYVSTIYDLCQNVDQLDADTKKLVKNEVEKLRAKVKDKFLKNMLLNAMKNL
;
A
#
# COMPACT_ATOMS: atom_id res chain seq x y z
N MET A 1 -12.12 -24.65 41.82
CA MET A 1 -10.86 -24.21 41.19
C MET A 1 -11.12 -22.89 40.49
N LYS A 2 -10.26 -21.90 40.75
CA LYS A 2 -10.47 -20.47 40.54
C LYS A 2 -10.74 -20.13 39.06
N GLN A 3 -11.85 -19.45 38.80
CA GLN A 3 -12.08 -18.76 37.53
C GLN A 3 -11.00 -17.69 37.38
N LEU A 4 -10.07 -17.89 36.43
CA LEU A 4 -9.19 -16.81 35.99
C LEU A 4 -10.05 -15.79 35.27
N LYS A 5 -10.48 -14.76 36.02
CA LYS A 5 -10.90 -13.49 35.44
C LYS A 5 -9.67 -12.88 34.78
N SER A 6 -9.53 -13.06 33.47
CA SER A 6 -8.53 -12.35 32.68
C SER A 6 -8.77 -10.86 32.87
N ILE A 7 -7.84 -10.21 33.57
CA ILE A 7 -7.80 -8.77 33.74
C ILE A 7 -7.55 -8.19 32.34
N LEU A 8 -8.63 -7.81 31.66
CA LEU A 8 -8.55 -6.96 30.48
C LEU A 8 -8.06 -5.61 31.01
N ALA A 9 -6.79 -5.31 30.79
CA ALA A 9 -6.24 -4.00 31.08
C ALA A 9 -7.08 -2.97 30.34
N ALA A 10 -7.91 -2.24 31.09
CA ALA A 10 -8.67 -1.09 30.61
C ALA A 10 -7.67 -0.12 29.98
N THR A 11 -7.53 -0.22 28.65
CA THR A 11 -6.68 0.66 27.87
C THR A 11 -7.43 1.97 27.83
N THR A 12 -7.18 2.82 28.82
CA THR A 12 -7.79 4.13 28.95
C THR A 12 -7.53 4.86 27.64
N LEU A 13 -8.61 5.15 26.90
CA LEU A 13 -8.59 6.11 25.79
C LEU A 13 -7.99 7.40 26.36
N LEU A 14 -6.71 7.64 26.12
CA LEU A 14 -6.09 8.92 26.40
C LEU A 14 -6.97 9.98 25.73
N PHE A 15 -7.67 10.76 26.56
CA PHE A 15 -8.57 11.83 26.16
C PHE A 15 -7.85 12.70 25.12
N MET A 16 -8.37 12.70 23.89
CA MET A 16 -7.92 13.62 22.86
C MET A 16 -8.32 15.04 23.30
N PRO A 17 -7.46 16.06 23.13
CA PRO A 17 -7.84 17.44 23.42
C PRO A 17 -9.08 17.80 22.58
N VAL A 18 -10.14 18.26 23.23
CA VAL A 18 -11.47 18.55 22.67
C VAL A 18 -11.47 19.85 21.83
N GLY A 19 -10.35 20.17 21.16
CA GLY A 19 -10.24 21.35 20.32
C GLY A 19 -11.00 21.14 19.02
N ALA A 20 -12.23 21.66 18.93
CA ALA A 20 -13.02 21.86 17.71
C ALA A 20 -12.76 20.82 16.60
N MET A 21 -13.02 19.54 16.90
CA MET A 21 -12.73 18.42 16.00
C MET A 21 -13.73 18.41 14.83
N ALA A 22 -13.22 18.35 13.60
CA ALA A 22 -13.99 18.18 12.37
C ALA A 22 -14.59 16.76 12.19
N GLN A 23 -14.56 15.92 13.21
CA GLN A 23 -14.88 14.48 13.15
C GLN A 23 -15.54 13.95 14.45
N LYS A 24 -16.26 14.84 15.15
CA LYS A 24 -16.79 14.56 16.49
C LYS A 24 -17.65 13.31 16.53
N HIS A 25 -18.46 13.06 15.49
CA HIS A 25 -19.43 11.97 15.50
C HIS A 25 -18.76 10.60 15.37
N ILE A 26 -17.76 10.45 14.48
CA ILE A 26 -17.06 9.17 14.30
C ILE A 26 -16.35 8.75 15.58
N GLN A 27 -15.65 9.70 16.22
CA GLN A 27 -14.94 9.41 17.47
C GLN A 27 -15.92 8.95 18.57
N GLU A 28 -17.00 9.69 18.80
CA GLU A 28 -18.02 9.31 19.78
C GLU A 28 -18.64 7.95 19.47
N ALA A 29 -18.89 7.65 18.19
CA ALA A 29 -19.44 6.35 17.79
C ALA A 29 -18.46 5.20 18.05
N PHE A 30 -17.16 5.40 17.81
CA PHE A 30 -16.13 4.41 18.13
C PHE A 30 -16.01 4.19 19.63
N ASP A 31 -15.95 5.27 20.43
CA ASP A 31 -15.84 5.17 21.88
C ASP A 31 -17.07 4.45 22.47
N ASN A 32 -18.28 4.79 22.02
CA ASN A 32 -19.51 4.10 22.44
C ASN A 32 -19.51 2.62 22.05
N PHE A 33 -19.04 2.29 20.84
CA PHE A 33 -18.94 0.91 20.38
C PHE A 33 -17.97 0.10 21.25
N LEU A 34 -16.78 0.64 21.52
CA LEU A 34 -15.73 -0.01 22.31
C LEU A 34 -16.08 -0.13 23.79
N ASN A 35 -16.93 0.76 24.32
CA ASN A 35 -17.44 0.65 25.69
C ASN A 35 -18.53 -0.44 25.84
N LYS A 36 -19.19 -0.80 24.74
CA LYS A 36 -20.30 -1.75 24.75
C LYS A 36 -19.89 -3.18 24.36
N HIS A 37 -18.87 -3.31 23.52
CA HIS A 37 -18.49 -4.59 22.91
C HIS A 37 -17.07 -5.01 23.28
N ASP A 38 -16.93 -6.29 23.63
CA ASP A 38 -15.61 -6.89 23.78
C ASP A 38 -14.91 -6.95 22.42
N VAL A 39 -13.61 -6.66 22.44
CA VAL A 39 -12.75 -6.72 21.24
C VAL A 39 -12.00 -8.04 21.23
N LEU A 40 -11.99 -8.71 20.07
CA LEU A 40 -11.22 -9.95 19.86
C LEU A 40 -9.72 -9.68 19.82
N LYS A 41 -9.34 -8.52 19.29
CA LYS A 41 -7.95 -8.08 19.19
C LYS A 41 -7.89 -6.57 19.36
N ASN A 42 -6.92 -6.11 20.12
CA ASN A 42 -6.56 -4.71 20.27
C ASN A 42 -5.09 -4.54 19.90
N GLU A 43 -4.81 -3.79 18.84
CA GLU A 43 -3.47 -3.34 18.51
C GLU A 43 -3.37 -1.83 18.74
N TYR A 44 -2.43 -1.45 19.60
CA TYR A 44 -2.09 -0.05 19.84
C TYR A 44 -0.62 0.19 19.55
N ARG A 45 -0.34 1.16 18.69
CA ARG A 45 1.00 1.64 18.38
C ARG A 45 1.01 3.15 18.57
N ALA A 46 2.02 3.67 19.24
CA ALA A 46 2.18 5.10 19.44
C ALA A 46 3.66 5.45 19.39
N GLU A 47 3.95 6.61 18.80
CA GLU A 47 5.29 7.19 18.79
C GLU A 47 5.16 8.62 19.29
N GLN A 48 6.09 9.00 20.15
CA GLN A 48 6.22 10.36 20.61
C GLN A 48 7.50 10.94 20.00
N ASP A 49 7.38 12.11 19.35
CA ASP A 49 8.52 12.88 18.86
C ASP A 49 9.56 13.07 19.98
N LYS A 50 10.85 13.09 19.64
CA LYS A 50 11.97 13.44 20.52
C LYS A 50 11.73 14.72 21.34
N ASN A 51 11.00 15.69 20.78
CA ASN A 51 10.63 16.93 21.44
C ASN A 51 9.40 16.80 22.37
N LYS A 52 8.84 15.60 22.52
CA LYS A 52 7.69 15.22 23.38
C LYS A 52 6.37 15.95 23.12
N THR A 53 6.31 16.81 22.10
CA THR A 53 5.14 17.65 21.80
C THR A 53 4.10 17.00 20.90
N LYS A 54 4.44 15.93 20.16
CA LYS A 54 3.54 15.32 19.16
C LYS A 54 3.50 13.80 19.35
N LYS A 55 2.28 13.24 19.40
CA LYS A 55 2.01 11.82 19.63
C LYS A 55 1.26 11.24 18.43
N ASP A 56 1.98 10.57 17.53
CA ASP A 56 1.36 9.78 16.47
C ASP A 56 0.74 8.52 17.12
N PHE A 57 -0.40 8.06 16.60
CA PHE A 57 -0.97 6.79 17.05
C PHE A 57 -1.65 6.01 15.93
N LEU A 58 -1.72 4.71 16.12
CA LEU A 58 -2.52 3.77 15.35
C LEU A 58 -3.20 2.80 16.33
N LYS A 59 -4.53 2.73 16.25
CA LYS A 59 -5.39 1.84 17.03
C LYS A 59 -6.18 0.96 16.06
N ILE A 60 -6.15 -0.34 16.25
CA ILE A 60 -6.94 -1.30 15.48
C ILE A 60 -7.67 -2.21 16.47
N TYR A 61 -8.99 -2.24 16.36
CA TYR A 61 -9.84 -3.11 17.16
C TYR A 61 -10.59 -4.05 16.24
N THR A 62 -10.43 -5.36 16.44
CA THR A 62 -11.17 -6.39 15.70
C THR A 62 -12.32 -6.89 16.56
N PHE A 63 -13.48 -7.13 15.96
CA PHE A 63 -14.70 -7.52 16.66
C PHE A 63 -15.48 -8.61 15.93
N THR A 64 -16.36 -9.26 16.68
CA THR A 64 -17.48 -10.07 16.16
C THR A 64 -18.76 -9.58 16.86
N LEU A 65 -19.74 -9.17 16.07
CA LEU A 65 -21.07 -8.77 16.54
C LEU A 65 -22.08 -9.88 16.30
N LYS A 66 -23.02 -10.03 17.23
CA LYS A 66 -24.22 -10.85 17.05
C LYS A 66 -25.27 -10.05 16.28
N ALA A 67 -26.24 -10.75 15.69
CA ALA A 67 -27.33 -10.12 14.93
C ALA A 67 -28.06 -9.00 15.71
N ALA A 68 -28.26 -9.18 17.02
CA ALA A 68 -28.93 -8.20 17.90
C ALA A 68 -28.18 -6.86 18.02
N ASP A 69 -26.87 -6.84 17.77
CA ASP A 69 -25.99 -5.69 17.96
C ASP A 69 -25.65 -4.98 16.65
N LYS A 70 -26.20 -5.45 15.51
CA LYS A 70 -25.97 -4.85 14.18
C LYS A 70 -26.36 -3.36 14.12
N LYS A 71 -27.31 -2.92 14.96
CA LYS A 71 -27.69 -1.51 15.10
C LYS A 71 -26.54 -0.60 15.55
N ASP A 72 -25.55 -1.12 16.28
CA ASP A 72 -24.41 -0.34 16.74
C ASP A 72 -23.41 -0.10 15.60
N LEU A 73 -23.29 -1.07 14.67
CA LEU A 73 -22.54 -0.87 13.43
C LEU A 73 -23.21 0.19 12.54
N GLU A 74 -24.55 0.20 12.46
CA GLU A 74 -25.30 1.24 11.75
C GLU A 74 -25.12 2.62 12.38
N ALA A 75 -24.97 2.71 13.71
CA ALA A 75 -24.65 3.96 14.39
C ALA A 75 -23.30 4.52 13.95
N ILE A 76 -22.29 3.66 13.80
CA ILE A 76 -20.98 4.05 13.26
C ILE A 76 -21.12 4.53 11.81
N LYS A 77 -21.84 3.80 10.94
CA LYS A 77 -22.07 4.23 9.54
C LYS A 77 -22.72 5.61 9.46
N LYS A 78 -23.72 5.88 10.31
CA LYS A 78 -24.36 7.19 10.41
C LYS A 78 -23.38 8.28 10.85
N ALA A 79 -22.47 7.97 11.76
CA ALA A 79 -21.44 8.90 12.20
C ALA A 79 -20.47 9.27 11.06
N PHE A 80 -20.02 8.28 10.28
CA PHE A 80 -19.24 8.54 9.06
C PHE A 80 -19.98 9.45 8.09
N ASN A 81 -21.28 9.23 7.87
CA ASN A 81 -22.05 10.09 6.96
C ASN A 81 -22.19 11.54 7.50
N LYS A 82 -22.31 11.73 8.82
CA LYS A 82 -22.40 13.07 9.43
C LYS A 82 -21.10 13.87 9.32
N ASP A 83 -19.96 13.20 9.37
CA ASP A 83 -18.65 13.86 9.30
C ASP A 83 -18.10 13.94 7.87
N ALA A 84 -18.77 13.31 6.89
CA ALA A 84 -18.26 13.17 5.52
C ALA A 84 -17.89 14.50 4.84
N ASP A 85 -18.71 15.54 5.00
CA ASP A 85 -18.49 16.85 4.36
C ASP A 85 -17.24 17.57 4.89
N MET A 86 -16.78 17.22 6.09
CA MET A 86 -15.57 17.78 6.70
C MET A 86 -14.31 16.98 6.33
N ALA A 87 -14.47 15.78 5.80
CA ALA A 87 -13.36 14.94 5.39
C ALA A 87 -12.78 15.42 4.05
N TYR A 88 -11.46 15.55 3.96
CA TYR A 88 -10.82 15.85 2.67
C TYR A 88 -10.73 14.62 1.76
N GLN A 89 -11.00 13.43 2.32
CA GLN A 89 -11.08 12.18 1.58
C GLN A 89 -12.12 11.28 2.23
N VAL A 90 -13.07 10.81 1.42
CA VAL A 90 -14.09 9.82 1.79
C VAL A 90 -13.96 8.63 0.87
N THR A 91 -13.98 7.43 1.45
CA THR A 91 -13.93 6.17 0.70
C THR A 91 -14.97 5.22 1.26
N THR A 92 -15.79 4.67 0.37
CA THR A 92 -16.72 3.59 0.69
C THR A 92 -16.50 2.47 -0.32
N LEU A 93 -16.19 1.27 0.16
CA LEU A 93 -16.04 0.08 -0.66
C LEU A 93 -17.08 -0.95 -0.27
N LYS A 94 -17.58 -1.68 -1.26
CA LYS A 94 -18.52 -2.79 -1.09
C LYS A 94 -17.96 -4.03 -1.78
N LYS A 95 -18.50 -5.19 -1.41
CA LYS A 95 -18.13 -6.47 -2.01
C LYS A 95 -18.22 -6.39 -3.53
N GLY A 96 -17.17 -6.85 -4.21
CA GLY A 96 -17.08 -6.82 -5.68
C GLY A 96 -16.60 -5.50 -6.28
N THR A 97 -16.23 -4.50 -5.46
CA THR A 97 -15.57 -3.29 -5.96
C THR A 97 -14.11 -3.59 -6.30
N THR A 98 -13.69 -3.33 -7.54
CA THR A 98 -12.33 -3.56 -8.08
C THR A 98 -11.32 -2.46 -7.68
N LEU A 99 -11.43 -1.90 -6.48
CA LEU A 99 -10.54 -0.82 -6.02
C LEU A 99 -9.38 -1.34 -5.14
N ALA A 100 -8.25 -0.66 -5.27
CA ALA A 100 -7.01 -0.92 -4.54
C ALA A 100 -7.16 -0.66 -3.03
N SER A 101 -6.37 -1.39 -2.24
CA SER A 101 -6.29 -1.21 -0.80
C SER A 101 -5.66 0.12 -0.40
N TYR A 102 -6.05 0.64 0.77
CA TYR A 102 -5.56 1.90 1.31
C TYR A 102 -4.63 1.65 2.50
N ALA A 103 -3.42 2.22 2.44
CA ALA A 103 -2.47 2.16 3.54
C ALA A 103 -2.65 3.36 4.49
N LEU A 104 -3.21 3.12 5.66
CA LEU A 104 -3.16 4.05 6.79
C LEU A 104 -1.79 3.95 7.46
N ARG A 105 -0.92 4.89 7.10
CA ARG A 105 0.40 5.02 7.73
C ARG A 105 0.27 5.65 9.11
N GLY A 106 0.79 4.99 10.13
CA GLY A 106 0.81 5.43 11.53
C GLY A 106 2.23 5.81 12.00
N PRO A 107 2.49 5.68 13.32
CA PRO A 107 3.81 5.77 13.95
C PRO A 107 4.89 4.91 13.29
N GLU A 108 6.16 5.30 13.31
CA GLU A 108 7.33 4.49 12.85
C GLU A 108 7.18 3.89 11.43
N ASP A 109 6.48 4.59 10.54
CA ASP A 109 6.07 4.07 9.20
C ASP A 109 5.27 2.76 9.22
N THR A 110 4.67 2.41 10.36
CA THR A 110 3.71 1.30 10.47
C THR A 110 2.53 1.54 9.55
N LYS A 111 1.95 0.45 9.03
CA LYS A 111 0.84 0.50 8.07
C LYS A 111 -0.30 -0.40 8.55
N ALA A 112 -1.52 0.13 8.49
CA ALA A 112 -2.74 -0.67 8.45
C ALA A 112 -3.30 -0.61 7.04
N PHE A 113 -3.47 -1.78 6.40
CA PHE A 113 -4.11 -1.88 5.09
C PHE A 113 -5.61 -2.05 5.29
N VAL A 114 -6.38 -1.25 4.55
CA VAL A 114 -7.85 -1.19 4.59
C VAL A 114 -8.38 -1.52 3.20
N GLY A 115 -9.41 -2.36 3.12
CA GLY A 115 -10.06 -2.81 1.88
C GLY A 115 -9.58 -4.16 1.36
N GLU A 116 -8.77 -4.91 2.13
CA GLU A 116 -8.21 -6.21 1.69
C GLU A 116 -8.88 -7.43 2.33
N LYS A 117 -9.38 -7.29 3.56
CA LYS A 117 -9.74 -8.45 4.40
C LYS A 117 -11.24 -8.65 4.57
N TYR A 118 -12.03 -7.61 4.32
CA TYR A 118 -13.46 -7.58 4.60
C TYR A 118 -14.24 -7.12 3.37
N ASP A 119 -15.50 -7.50 3.33
CA ASP A 119 -16.39 -7.30 2.19
C ASP A 119 -16.75 -5.81 2.02
N ASN A 120 -16.81 -5.05 3.12
CA ASN A 120 -17.22 -3.66 3.10
C ASN A 120 -16.25 -2.78 3.88
N THR A 121 -16.12 -1.53 3.44
CA THR A 121 -15.24 -0.53 4.05
C THR A 121 -15.89 0.84 4.03
N MET A 122 -15.71 1.58 5.11
CA MET A 122 -15.82 3.04 5.14
C MET A 122 -14.53 3.61 5.72
N MET A 123 -13.94 4.61 5.05
CA MET A 123 -12.74 5.29 5.51
C MET A 123 -12.86 6.79 5.25
N GLN A 124 -12.46 7.60 6.21
CA GLN A 124 -12.41 9.05 6.08
C GLN A 124 -11.14 9.64 6.68
N ASN A 125 -10.60 10.66 6.00
CA ASN A 125 -9.42 11.39 6.45
C ASN A 125 -9.75 12.87 6.66
N PHE A 126 -9.31 13.40 7.79
CA PHE A 126 -9.57 14.76 8.25
C PHE A 126 -8.26 15.49 8.49
N THR A 127 -8.21 16.77 8.11
CA THR A 127 -7.08 17.62 8.48
C THR A 127 -7.17 17.94 9.96
N ASP A 128 -6.05 17.87 10.69
CA ASP A 128 -6.01 18.40 12.05
C ASP A 128 -6.19 19.93 11.99
N PRO A 129 -7.23 20.50 12.65
CA PRO A 129 -7.50 21.93 12.62
C PRO A 129 -6.35 22.76 13.24
N ASN A 130 -5.54 22.16 14.11
CA ASN A 130 -4.43 22.83 14.79
C ASN A 130 -3.06 22.58 14.13
N ASP A 131 -2.96 21.59 13.22
CA ASP A 131 -1.73 21.29 12.47
C ASP A 131 -2.08 20.79 11.06
N SER A 132 -2.05 21.69 10.07
CA SER A 132 -2.45 21.39 8.69
C SER A 132 -1.59 20.31 8.02
N THR A 133 -0.42 19.98 8.58
CA THR A 133 0.47 18.91 8.11
C THR A 133 0.06 17.53 8.61
N ARG A 134 -0.89 17.46 9.55
CA ARG A 134 -1.35 16.24 10.20
C ARG A 134 -2.78 15.91 9.84
N ARG A 135 -3.13 14.64 10.06
CA ARG A 135 -4.46 14.12 9.82
C ARG A 135 -4.91 13.14 10.89
N TYR A 136 -6.22 13.10 11.04
CA TYR A 136 -6.92 11.96 11.61
C TYR A 136 -7.44 11.09 10.48
N SER A 137 -7.32 9.78 10.65
CA SER A 137 -7.78 8.75 9.72
C SER A 137 -8.63 7.76 10.49
N TYR A 138 -9.87 7.57 10.04
CA TYR A 138 -10.79 6.58 10.61
C TYR A 138 -11.18 5.60 9.54
N ALA A 139 -11.24 4.30 9.89
CA ALA A 139 -11.79 3.28 9.03
C ALA A 139 -12.65 2.29 9.82
N MET A 140 -13.65 1.75 9.14
CA MET A 140 -14.46 0.63 9.59
C MET A 140 -14.57 -0.37 8.44
N GLU A 141 -14.31 -1.63 8.73
CA GLU A 141 -14.40 -2.73 7.78
C GLU A 141 -15.25 -3.86 8.37
N TRP A 142 -16.10 -4.48 7.56
CA TRP A 142 -16.95 -5.58 8.04
C TRP A 142 -17.40 -6.55 6.94
N THR A 143 -17.64 -7.78 7.37
CA THR A 143 -18.27 -8.85 6.59
C THR A 143 -19.41 -9.45 7.40
N ASP A 144 -20.61 -9.43 6.83
CA ASP A 144 -21.75 -10.17 7.37
C ASP A 144 -21.58 -11.66 7.04
N LYS A 145 -21.81 -12.53 8.01
CA LYS A 145 -21.78 -14.00 7.89
C LYS A 145 -23.19 -14.55 7.77
N GLU A 146 -23.31 -15.71 7.13
CA GLU A 146 -24.60 -16.38 6.88
C GLU A 146 -25.34 -16.75 8.18
N GLU A 147 -24.59 -17.09 9.24
CA GLU A 147 -25.10 -17.36 10.59
C GLU A 147 -25.64 -16.11 11.32
N GLY A 148 -25.66 -14.94 10.66
CA GLY A 148 -26.18 -13.69 11.21
C GLY A 148 -25.20 -12.92 12.09
N THR A 149 -23.95 -13.37 12.20
CA THR A 149 -22.87 -12.62 12.86
C THR A 149 -22.22 -11.64 11.89
N THR A 150 -21.60 -10.57 12.42
CA THR A 150 -20.81 -9.63 11.62
C THR A 150 -19.40 -9.55 12.21
N ILE A 151 -18.40 -9.90 11.41
CA ILE A 151 -16.99 -9.73 11.79
C ILE A 151 -16.45 -8.45 11.18
N GLY A 152 -15.53 -7.78 11.87
CA GLY A 152 -14.99 -6.53 11.36
C GLY A 152 -13.85 -5.97 12.16
N GLN A 153 -13.42 -4.77 11.77
CA GLN A 153 -12.49 -3.96 12.52
C GLN A 153 -12.81 -2.48 12.42
N ILE A 154 -12.45 -1.73 13.47
CA ILE A 154 -12.39 -0.26 13.44
C ILE A 154 -10.95 0.18 13.66
N ILE A 155 -10.54 1.22 12.93
CA ILE A 155 -9.18 1.75 12.93
C ILE A 155 -9.24 3.25 13.19
N SER A 156 -8.42 3.72 14.13
CA SER A 156 -8.17 5.15 14.35
C SER A 156 -6.67 5.42 14.24
N CYS A 157 -6.30 6.39 13.43
CA CYS A 157 -4.91 6.76 13.22
C CYS A 157 -4.76 8.28 13.24
N TYR A 158 -3.74 8.78 13.94
CA TYR A 158 -3.31 10.17 13.89
C TYR A 158 -1.85 10.22 13.49
N SER A 159 -1.57 10.92 12.40
CA SER A 159 -0.19 11.03 11.90
C SER A 159 -0.03 12.16 10.88
N LEU A 160 1.21 12.38 10.44
CA LEU A 160 1.50 13.26 9.30
C LEU A 160 0.71 12.83 8.05
N LYS A 161 0.06 13.79 7.39
CA LYS A 161 -0.54 13.63 6.06
C LYS A 161 0.47 13.07 5.05
N PRO A 162 0.05 12.29 4.05
CA PRO A 162 0.98 11.57 3.19
C PRO A 162 1.93 12.49 2.41
N ASN A 163 1.47 13.68 2.05
CA ASN A 163 2.24 14.70 1.35
C ASN A 163 3.26 15.46 2.22
N TYR A 164 3.11 15.43 3.55
CA TYR A 164 4.03 16.08 4.50
C TYR A 164 4.99 15.12 5.20
N ARG A 165 4.80 13.80 5.01
CA ARG A 165 5.79 12.83 5.43
C ARG A 165 7.06 13.05 4.62
N LYS A 166 8.09 13.65 5.26
CA LYS A 166 9.46 13.50 4.80
C LYS A 166 9.74 12.00 4.84
N THR A 167 9.91 11.39 3.68
CA THR A 167 10.39 10.01 3.60
C THR A 167 11.82 9.99 4.12
N ASN A 168 11.97 9.90 5.44
CA ASN A 168 13.21 9.43 6.03
C ASN A 168 13.25 7.94 5.76
N TYR A 169 13.64 7.53 4.56
CA TYR A 169 14.29 6.24 4.41
C TYR A 169 15.60 6.32 5.21
N ARG A 170 15.51 6.11 6.53
CA ARG A 170 16.61 5.48 7.24
C ARG A 170 16.51 4.02 6.86
N LEU A 171 17.13 3.70 5.72
CA LEU A 171 17.57 2.34 5.49
C LEU A 171 18.42 1.99 6.71
N SER A 172 17.91 1.12 7.59
CA SER A 172 18.79 0.39 8.49
C SER A 172 19.66 -0.46 7.57
N PHE A 173 20.88 0.00 7.35
CA PHE A 173 21.84 -0.61 6.42
C PHE A 173 22.31 -2.00 6.85
N ASN A 174 21.84 -2.52 7.99
CA ASN A 174 22.28 -3.80 8.55
C ASN A 174 21.39 -5.00 8.19
N ASP A 175 20.20 -4.81 7.61
CA ASP A 175 19.33 -5.93 7.19
C ASP A 175 19.51 -6.32 5.70
N PHE A 176 20.39 -5.61 4.98
CA PHE A 176 20.62 -5.81 3.54
C PHE A 176 21.49 -7.03 3.18
N GLU A 177 22.16 -7.68 4.14
CA GLU A 177 22.91 -8.90 3.83
C GLU A 177 22.01 -10.12 3.60
N ARG A 178 20.73 -10.08 4.03
CA ARG A 178 19.79 -11.20 3.86
C ARG A 178 18.67 -10.95 2.84
N MET A 179 18.47 -9.72 2.40
CA MET A 179 17.34 -9.36 1.55
C MET A 179 17.85 -8.55 0.36
N GLY A 180 17.95 -9.21 -0.81
CA GLY A 180 18.23 -8.55 -2.07
C GLY A 180 17.29 -7.36 -2.33
N ALA A 181 17.77 -6.41 -3.14
CA ALA A 181 17.12 -5.12 -3.34
C ALA A 181 15.69 -5.24 -3.91
N LYS A 182 14.70 -4.71 -3.18
CA LYS A 182 13.35 -4.44 -3.70
C LYS A 182 13.35 -3.12 -4.48
N TYR A 183 12.99 -3.18 -5.76
CA TYR A 183 12.71 -1.98 -6.56
C TYR A 183 11.40 -1.34 -6.09
N ILE A 184 11.49 -0.36 -5.18
CA ILE A 184 10.40 0.54 -4.85
C ILE A 184 10.95 1.97 -4.94
N ASP A 185 10.24 2.82 -5.70
CA ASP A 185 10.45 4.27 -5.90
C ASP A 185 11.45 4.74 -6.98
N VAL A 186 11.07 4.57 -8.26
CA VAL A 186 11.59 5.40 -9.37
C VAL A 186 10.55 6.45 -9.76
N ASN A 187 10.18 7.40 -8.88
CA ASN A 187 9.50 8.63 -9.39
C ASN A 187 9.31 9.86 -8.48
N LYS A 188 9.97 10.01 -7.32
CA LYS A 188 9.69 11.18 -6.46
C LYS A 188 10.66 12.35 -6.52
N ASP A 189 11.85 12.23 -7.13
CA ASP A 189 12.85 13.32 -7.05
C ASP A 189 13.55 13.74 -8.35
N VAL A 190 13.06 13.37 -9.54
CA VAL A 190 13.74 13.73 -10.80
C VAL A 190 13.68 15.24 -11.14
N ARG A 191 13.00 16.07 -10.34
CA ARG A 191 12.98 17.54 -10.54
C ARG A 191 13.94 18.33 -9.65
N LYS A 192 14.72 17.71 -8.78
CA LYS A 192 15.70 18.47 -7.97
C LYS A 192 17.12 18.01 -8.23
N ARG A 193 17.72 18.69 -9.21
CA ARG A 193 19.16 18.85 -9.48
C ARG A 193 19.81 17.58 -10.01
N TYR A 194 20.24 17.55 -11.28
CA TYR A 194 21.57 17.04 -11.70
C TYR A 194 21.71 17.09 -13.24
N ASN A 195 22.94 17.32 -13.69
CA ASN A 195 23.34 17.44 -15.10
C ASN A 195 22.91 16.23 -15.92
N ALA A 196 22.25 16.50 -17.05
CA ALA A 196 21.76 15.54 -18.01
C ALA A 196 22.88 14.69 -18.66
N ASP A 197 24.13 15.05 -18.47
CA ASP A 197 25.29 14.31 -19.01
C ASP A 197 25.70 13.09 -18.14
N LYS A 198 25.02 12.88 -17.00
CA LYS A 198 25.20 11.71 -16.12
C LYS A 198 24.00 10.76 -16.08
N ILE A 199 23.11 10.82 -17.09
CA ILE A 199 21.90 9.96 -17.17
C ILE A 199 22.24 8.47 -17.42
N GLY A 200 23.50 8.15 -17.72
CA GLY A 200 23.99 6.78 -17.63
C GLY A 200 24.37 6.45 -16.18
N ASN A 201 23.45 5.85 -15.40
CA ASN A 201 23.69 4.98 -14.23
C ASN A 201 22.53 5.06 -13.21
N TYR A 202 21.32 4.64 -13.62
CA TYR A 202 20.29 4.17 -12.66
C TYR A 202 20.30 2.65 -12.49
N PHE A 203 21.41 2.00 -12.87
CA PHE A 203 21.83 0.74 -12.29
C PHE A 203 22.68 1.09 -11.08
N SER A 204 22.28 0.63 -9.90
CA SER A 204 23.09 0.69 -8.69
C SER A 204 24.52 0.30 -9.01
N LYS A 205 25.45 1.17 -8.59
CA LYS A 205 26.89 0.92 -8.59
C LYS A 205 27.26 -0.06 -7.45
N THR A 206 26.54 -1.16 -7.38
CA THR A 206 26.84 -2.33 -6.54
C THR A 206 26.96 -3.48 -7.50
N GLU A 207 28.15 -4.06 -7.63
CA GLU A 207 28.55 -4.95 -8.72
C GLU A 207 27.67 -6.22 -8.92
N ARG A 208 26.64 -6.50 -8.12
CA ARG A 208 25.79 -7.71 -8.25
C ARG A 208 24.37 -7.59 -7.64
N SER A 209 23.59 -6.54 -7.89
CA SER A 209 22.18 -6.55 -7.47
C SER A 209 21.28 -7.18 -8.53
N ASN A 210 20.88 -8.44 -8.32
CA ASN A 210 19.96 -9.14 -9.21
C ASN A 210 18.51 -8.64 -9.07
N THR A 211 17.75 -8.67 -10.17
CA THR A 211 16.30 -8.36 -10.19
C THR A 211 15.49 -9.59 -9.78
N TYR A 212 14.60 -9.45 -8.80
CA TYR A 212 13.71 -10.52 -8.32
C TYR A 212 12.24 -10.23 -8.64
N TYR A 213 11.53 -11.27 -9.08
CA TYR A 213 10.11 -11.31 -9.44
C TYR A 213 9.34 -12.07 -8.36
N GLU A 214 8.26 -11.48 -7.84
CA GLU A 214 7.39 -12.15 -6.87
C GLU A 214 6.35 -13.01 -7.59
N ILE A 215 6.40 -14.32 -7.37
CA ILE A 215 5.42 -15.28 -7.87
C ILE A 215 4.85 -16.05 -6.68
N ASN A 216 3.55 -15.88 -6.39
CA ASN A 216 2.86 -16.59 -5.31
C ASN A 216 3.60 -16.51 -3.95
N GLY A 217 4.19 -15.35 -3.64
CA GLY A 217 4.97 -15.13 -2.41
C GLY A 217 6.42 -15.62 -2.44
N VAL A 218 6.88 -16.21 -3.55
CA VAL A 218 8.27 -16.64 -3.77
C VAL A 218 9.00 -15.62 -4.65
N HIS A 219 10.21 -15.25 -4.27
CA HIS A 219 11.05 -14.34 -5.05
C HIS A 219 11.96 -15.15 -5.96
N LYS A 220 11.93 -14.88 -7.26
CA LYS A 220 12.68 -15.60 -8.29
C LYS A 220 13.45 -14.62 -9.18
N LEU A 221 14.65 -14.96 -9.60
CA LEU A 221 15.36 -14.30 -10.70
C LEU A 221 14.66 -14.54 -12.03
N ALA A 222 14.92 -13.70 -13.04
CA ALA A 222 14.42 -13.94 -14.39
C ALA A 222 14.81 -15.34 -14.92
N SER A 223 16.02 -15.80 -14.59
CA SER A 223 16.53 -17.15 -14.92
C SER A 223 15.85 -18.29 -14.16
N GLU A 224 15.16 -17.99 -13.06
CA GLU A 224 14.46 -18.98 -12.22
C GLU A 224 12.96 -19.08 -12.54
N LEU A 225 12.48 -18.26 -13.47
CA LEU A 225 11.09 -18.28 -13.92
C LEU A 225 10.83 -19.48 -14.83
N SER A 226 9.70 -20.14 -14.63
CA SER A 226 9.14 -21.02 -15.66
C SER A 226 8.72 -20.21 -16.88
N SER A 227 8.59 -20.87 -18.03
CA SER A 227 8.12 -20.26 -19.28
C SER A 227 6.81 -19.48 -19.11
N THR A 228 5.84 -20.05 -18.38
CA THR A 228 4.55 -19.42 -18.08
C THR A 228 4.69 -18.18 -17.21
N GLU A 229 5.52 -18.23 -16.16
CA GLU A 229 5.75 -17.09 -15.27
C GLU A 229 6.45 -15.95 -16.01
N TRP A 230 7.43 -16.28 -16.85
CA TRP A 230 8.12 -15.31 -17.70
C TRP A 230 7.15 -14.64 -18.68
N LEU A 231 6.33 -15.43 -19.39
CA LEU A 231 5.37 -14.92 -20.38
C LEU A 231 4.29 -14.05 -19.73
N SER A 232 3.83 -14.41 -18.53
CA SER A 232 2.89 -13.60 -17.76
C SER A 232 3.47 -12.22 -17.43
N ASN A 233 4.70 -12.17 -16.93
CA ASN A 233 5.40 -10.92 -16.62
C ASN A 233 5.66 -10.09 -17.88
N PHE A 234 6.13 -10.71 -18.96
CA PHE A 234 6.35 -10.04 -20.24
C PHE A 234 5.04 -9.43 -20.78
N ASN A 235 3.95 -10.20 -20.80
CA ASN A 235 2.66 -9.73 -21.31
C ASN A 235 2.10 -8.57 -20.48
N ALA A 236 2.23 -8.63 -19.15
CA ALA A 236 1.81 -7.54 -18.28
C ALA A 236 2.58 -6.23 -18.58
N MET A 237 3.90 -6.30 -18.73
CA MET A 237 4.72 -5.12 -19.04
C MET A 237 4.46 -4.62 -20.46
N ARG A 238 4.33 -5.52 -21.43
CA ARG A 238 3.95 -5.20 -22.82
C ARG A 238 2.65 -4.41 -22.86
N ASP A 239 1.62 -4.86 -22.15
CA ASP A 239 0.31 -4.21 -22.13
C ASP A 239 0.35 -2.82 -21.49
N LEU A 240 1.22 -2.63 -20.49
CA LEU A 240 1.45 -1.33 -19.85
C LEU A 240 2.18 -0.37 -20.79
N VAL A 241 3.18 -0.83 -21.54
CA VAL A 241 3.83 -0.04 -22.59
C VAL A 241 2.85 0.30 -23.70
N TYR A 242 1.96 -0.61 -24.10
CA TYR A 242 0.92 -0.30 -25.11
C TYR A 242 -0.05 0.78 -24.64
N ARG A 243 -0.49 0.73 -23.37
CA ARG A 243 -1.41 1.72 -22.78
C ARG A 243 -0.76 3.09 -22.58
N ILE A 244 0.48 3.09 -22.08
CA ILE A 244 1.19 4.33 -21.72
C ILE A 244 2.60 4.28 -22.32
N PRO A 245 2.75 4.44 -23.66
CA PRO A 245 4.03 4.23 -24.34
C PRO A 245 5.05 5.35 -24.13
N ASN A 246 4.64 6.48 -23.55
CA ASN A 246 5.49 7.66 -23.35
C ASN A 246 5.27 8.29 -21.97
N GLY A 247 4.77 7.50 -21.03
CA GLY A 247 4.60 7.93 -19.65
C GLY A 247 5.92 7.91 -18.90
N ILE A 248 5.95 8.61 -17.77
CA ILE A 248 7.12 8.66 -16.91
C ILE A 248 7.49 7.25 -16.38
N GLN A 249 6.52 6.34 -16.31
CA GLN A 249 6.67 4.96 -15.86
C GLN A 249 7.09 3.98 -16.98
N THR A 250 7.06 4.40 -18.25
CA THR A 250 7.39 3.51 -19.38
C THR A 250 8.82 2.99 -19.32
N SER A 251 9.75 3.78 -18.77
CA SER A 251 11.14 3.35 -18.57
C SER A 251 11.26 2.12 -17.68
N TYR A 252 10.44 2.02 -16.63
CA TYR A 252 10.38 0.86 -15.75
C TYR A 252 9.88 -0.39 -16.51
N TYR A 253 8.77 -0.27 -17.24
CA TYR A 253 8.22 -1.41 -17.99
C TYR A 253 9.22 -1.93 -19.05
N VAL A 254 9.88 -1.01 -19.75
CA VAL A 254 10.91 -1.33 -20.75
C VAL A 254 12.14 -1.98 -20.11
N SER A 255 12.57 -1.52 -18.93
CA SER A 255 13.69 -2.15 -18.21
C SER A 255 13.36 -3.57 -17.75
N THR A 256 12.13 -3.83 -17.28
CA THR A 256 11.70 -5.18 -16.90
C THR A 256 11.67 -6.10 -18.13
N ILE A 257 11.15 -5.61 -19.26
CA ILE A 257 11.18 -6.37 -20.53
C ILE A 257 12.63 -6.69 -20.92
N TYR A 258 13.54 -5.73 -20.82
CA TYR A 258 14.95 -5.94 -21.12
C TYR A 258 15.61 -7.00 -20.24
N ASP A 259 15.37 -6.95 -18.92
CA ASP A 259 15.89 -7.92 -17.94
C ASP A 259 15.38 -9.34 -18.19
N LEU A 260 14.07 -9.47 -18.44
CA LEU A 260 13.45 -10.72 -18.88
C LEU A 260 14.11 -11.25 -20.15
N CYS A 261 14.40 -10.38 -21.13
CA CYS A 261 15.07 -10.78 -22.36
C CYS A 261 16.56 -11.10 -22.18
N GLN A 262 17.20 -10.77 -21.06
CA GLN A 262 18.56 -11.25 -20.78
C GLN A 262 18.58 -12.74 -20.40
N ASN A 263 17.45 -13.29 -19.96
CA ASN A 263 17.35 -14.64 -19.43
C ASN A 263 16.17 -15.35 -20.11
N VAL A 264 16.41 -16.00 -21.25
CA VAL A 264 15.36 -16.54 -22.13
C VAL A 264 15.47 -18.04 -22.37
N ASP A 265 16.36 -18.73 -21.64
CA ASP A 265 16.64 -20.16 -21.85
C ASP A 265 15.41 -21.04 -21.61
N GLN A 266 14.47 -20.58 -20.80
CA GLN A 266 13.18 -21.20 -20.53
C GLN A 266 12.15 -21.05 -21.67
N LEU A 267 12.46 -20.28 -22.73
CA LEU A 267 11.57 -20.11 -23.89
C LEU A 267 12.04 -20.97 -25.07
N ASP A 268 11.11 -21.63 -25.74
CA ASP A 268 11.37 -22.32 -27.01
C ASP A 268 11.58 -21.32 -28.16
N ALA A 269 12.10 -21.81 -29.29
CA ALA A 269 12.47 -20.99 -30.44
C ALA A 269 11.29 -20.24 -31.07
N ASP A 270 10.11 -20.84 -31.13
CA ASP A 270 8.92 -20.22 -31.71
C ASP A 270 8.40 -19.10 -30.78
N THR A 271 8.40 -19.36 -29.47
CA THR A 271 8.06 -18.35 -28.47
C THR A 271 9.02 -17.17 -28.50
N LYS A 272 10.34 -17.40 -28.61
CA LYS A 272 11.34 -16.32 -28.74
C LYS A 272 11.06 -15.45 -29.96
N LYS A 273 10.72 -16.05 -31.10
CA LYS A 273 10.35 -15.33 -32.34
C LYS A 273 9.11 -14.44 -32.15
N LEU A 274 8.09 -14.95 -31.46
CA LEU A 274 6.88 -14.18 -31.14
C LEU A 274 7.19 -12.99 -30.21
N VAL A 275 7.94 -13.23 -29.14
CA VAL A 275 8.37 -12.19 -28.19
C VAL A 275 9.18 -11.11 -28.93
N LYS A 276 10.12 -11.50 -29.80
CA LYS A 276 10.93 -10.56 -30.59
C LYS A 276 10.07 -9.65 -31.45
N ASN A 277 9.04 -10.19 -32.09
CA ASN A 277 8.08 -9.40 -32.88
C ASN A 277 7.30 -8.41 -32.00
N GLU A 278 6.90 -8.82 -30.80
CA GLU A 278 6.23 -7.90 -29.86
C GLU A 278 7.16 -6.80 -29.37
N VAL A 279 8.42 -7.12 -29.02
CA VAL A 279 9.40 -6.11 -28.60
C VAL A 279 9.64 -5.07 -29.69
N GLU A 280 9.68 -5.46 -30.97
CA GLU A 280 9.77 -4.52 -32.10
C GLU A 280 8.55 -3.59 -32.19
N LYS A 281 7.33 -4.12 -31.98
CA LYS A 281 6.11 -3.30 -31.94
C LYS A 281 6.14 -2.30 -30.78
N LEU A 282 6.64 -2.70 -29.61
CA LEU A 282 6.84 -1.78 -28.48
C LEU A 282 7.85 -0.68 -28.83
N ARG A 283 8.96 -1.05 -29.49
CA ARG A 283 9.99 -0.11 -29.93
C ARG A 283 9.44 0.97 -30.86
N ALA A 284 8.50 0.60 -31.74
CA ALA A 284 7.83 1.54 -32.64
C ALA A 284 6.90 2.53 -31.91
N LYS A 285 6.36 2.16 -30.73
CA LYS A 285 5.40 2.98 -29.97
C LYS A 285 6.04 3.97 -29.01
N VAL A 286 7.17 3.60 -28.41
CA VAL A 286 7.91 4.49 -27.51
C VAL A 286 8.61 5.57 -28.34
N LYS A 287 8.56 6.84 -27.91
CA LYS A 287 9.22 7.97 -28.58
C LYS A 287 10.66 8.15 -28.10
N ASP A 288 10.92 7.86 -26.83
CA ASP A 288 12.22 8.04 -26.18
C ASP A 288 13.32 7.19 -26.85
N LYS A 289 14.42 7.84 -27.25
CA LYS A 289 15.52 7.20 -27.99
C LYS A 289 16.29 6.18 -27.15
N PHE A 290 16.45 6.44 -25.85
CA PHE A 290 17.11 5.52 -24.93
C PHE A 290 16.28 4.24 -24.77
N LEU A 291 14.97 4.36 -24.56
CA LEU A 291 14.07 3.21 -24.45
C LEU A 291 13.98 2.41 -25.75
N LYS A 292 14.01 3.08 -26.91
CA LYS A 292 14.11 2.40 -28.21
C LYS A 292 15.38 1.54 -28.32
N ASN A 293 16.52 2.08 -27.90
CA ASN A 293 17.78 1.36 -27.92
C ASN A 293 17.81 0.20 -26.92
N MET A 294 17.17 0.35 -25.76
CA MET A 294 17.04 -0.72 -24.78
C MET A 294 16.20 -1.89 -25.32
N LEU A 295 15.06 -1.60 -25.95
CA LEU A 295 14.23 -2.62 -26.61
C LEU A 295 14.97 -3.28 -27.77
N LEU A 296 15.74 -2.52 -28.55
CA LEU A 296 16.60 -3.07 -29.61
C LEU A 296 17.64 -4.04 -29.04
N ASN A 297 18.25 -3.73 -27.89
CA ASN A 297 19.21 -4.62 -27.24
C ASN A 297 18.53 -5.85 -26.64
N ALA A 298 17.32 -5.73 -26.09
CA ALA A 298 16.52 -6.88 -25.63
C ALA A 298 16.31 -7.91 -26.76
N MET A 299 16.02 -7.44 -27.97
CA MET A 299 15.81 -8.30 -29.15
C MET A 299 17.06 -9.07 -29.62
N LYS A 300 18.26 -8.69 -29.19
CA LYS A 300 19.50 -9.41 -29.58
C LYS A 300 19.62 -10.76 -28.88
N ASN A 301 18.96 -10.89 -27.72
CA ASN A 301 18.99 -12.08 -26.91
C ASN A 301 17.81 -13.02 -27.18
N LEU A 302 16.85 -12.59 -28.02
CA LEU A 302 15.68 -13.33 -28.48
C LEU A 302 15.89 -13.87 -29.90
#